data_AF-A0A1V2YKN0-F1
#
_entry.id   AF-A0A1V2YKN0-F1
#
_cell.length_a   1.000
_cell.length_b   1.000
_cell.length_c   1.000
_cell.angle_alpha   90.00
_cell.angle_beta   90.00
_cell.angle_gamma   90.00
#
_symmetry.space_group_name_H-M   'P 1'
#
loop_
_entity.id
_entity.type
_entity.pdbx_description
1 polymer ?
#
loop_
_entity_poly.entity_id
_entity_poly.type
_entity_poly.pdbx_seq_one_letter_code
_entity_poly.pdbx_strand_id
1 'polypeptide(L)'
;MLKNFLYNPFNLGLLIIAILTTYMFTIRFYTPPLANVSINISSTDYNTEMQKITFTLDIPHDEYFLLIYEEGSEENWMYFTSDTYNNLDISKIFLPTEIEKYILFEGNSKISTFSFEVKPKYSLSYMNNKEYIFHLQLIVPFKPLFLPVFYYTKHYVFSIEPII
;
A
#
# COMPACT_ATOMS: atom_id res chain seq x y z
N MET A 1 -22.89 -44.77 13.83
CA MET A 1 -22.43 -44.04 15.05
C MET A 1 -22.30 -42.54 14.82
N LEU A 2 -21.65 -42.07 13.75
CA LEU A 2 -21.49 -40.64 13.46
C LEU A 2 -22.83 -39.86 13.32
N LYS A 3 -23.84 -40.48 12.69
CA LYS A 3 -25.18 -39.88 12.53
C LYS A 3 -25.82 -39.52 13.88
N ASN A 4 -25.90 -40.46 14.83
CA ASN A 4 -26.55 -40.21 16.14
C ASN A 4 -25.79 -39.20 17.00
N PHE A 5 -24.49 -39.03 16.79
CA PHE A 5 -23.68 -38.04 17.51
C PHE A 5 -24.01 -36.61 17.09
N LEU A 6 -24.30 -36.39 15.79
CA LEU A 6 -24.66 -35.08 15.22
C LEU A 6 -26.13 -34.68 15.43
N TYR A 7 -27.02 -35.63 15.72
CA TYR A 7 -28.43 -35.34 16.03
C TYR A 7 -28.67 -34.93 17.49
N ASN A 8 -27.67 -35.03 18.37
CA ASN A 8 -27.78 -34.48 19.71
C ASN A 8 -27.49 -32.96 19.66
N PRO A 9 -28.47 -32.10 20.01
CA PRO A 9 -28.31 -30.65 19.91
C PRO A 9 -27.15 -30.11 20.75
N PHE A 10 -26.80 -30.79 21.85
CA PHE A 10 -25.65 -30.43 22.67
C PHE A 10 -24.32 -30.64 21.95
N ASN A 11 -24.14 -31.78 21.29
CA ASN A 11 -22.93 -32.09 20.52
C ASN A 11 -22.81 -31.20 19.28
N LEU A 12 -23.93 -30.88 18.63
CA LEU A 12 -23.96 -29.95 17.52
C LEU A 12 -23.53 -28.54 17.96
N GLY A 13 -24.05 -28.06 19.10
CA GLY A 13 -23.66 -26.77 19.67
C GLY A 13 -22.17 -26.70 20.01
N LEU A 14 -21.63 -27.74 20.64
CA LEU A 14 -20.19 -27.84 20.92
C LEU A 14 -19.34 -27.84 19.64
N LEU A 15 -19.78 -28.54 18.59
CA LEU A 15 -19.09 -28.56 17.31
C LEU A 15 -19.07 -27.16 16.67
N ILE A 16 -20.19 -26.45 16.68
CA ILE A 16 -20.28 -25.08 16.14
C ILE A 16 -19.34 -24.15 16.92
N ILE A 17 -19.34 -24.20 18.25
CA ILE A 17 -18.45 -23.39 19.09
C ILE A 17 -16.98 -23.70 18.79
N ALA A 18 -16.64 -24.98 18.64
CA ALA A 18 -15.28 -25.41 18.31
C ALA A 18 -14.84 -24.85 16.93
N ILE A 19 -15.69 -24.99 15.90
CA ILE A 19 -15.42 -24.46 14.56
C ILE A 19 -15.23 -22.94 14.60
N LEU A 20 -16.13 -22.21 15.27
CA LEU A 20 -16.04 -20.75 15.38
C LEU A 20 -14.79 -20.32 16.14
N THR A 21 -14.42 -21.04 17.20
CA THR A 21 -13.22 -20.74 17.99
C THR A 21 -11.95 -20.98 17.17
N THR A 22 -11.86 -22.11 16.46
CA THR A 22 -10.74 -22.40 15.55
C THR A 22 -10.66 -21.37 14.41
N TYR A 23 -11.81 -20.98 13.85
CA TYR A 23 -11.88 -19.95 12.80
C TYR A 23 -11.34 -18.60 13.30
N MET A 24 -11.83 -18.13 14.45
CA MET A 24 -11.36 -16.88 15.06
C MET A 24 -9.87 -16.92 15.42
N PHE A 25 -9.40 -18.06 15.93
CA PHE A 25 -7.99 -18.24 16.25
C PHE A 25 -7.12 -18.20 14.99
N THR A 26 -7.54 -18.87 13.92
CA THR A 26 -6.81 -18.87 12.65
C THR A 26 -6.69 -17.47 12.07
N ILE A 27 -7.78 -16.69 12.08
CA ILE A 27 -7.76 -15.30 11.58
C ILE A 27 -6.86 -14.41 12.41
N ARG A 28 -6.91 -14.52 13.73
CA ARG A 28 -6.10 -13.71 14.65
C ARG A 28 -4.60 -13.82 14.38
N PHE A 29 -4.14 -15.02 13.99
CA PHE A 29 -2.72 -15.29 13.73
C PHE A 29 -2.39 -15.37 12.24
N TYR A 30 -3.36 -15.11 11.37
CA TYR A 30 -3.12 -15.09 9.93
C TYR A 30 -2.32 -13.84 9.58
N THR A 31 -1.18 -14.04 8.91
CA THR A 31 -0.41 -12.97 8.28
C THR A 31 -0.26 -13.36 6.81
N PRO A 32 -0.92 -12.66 5.88
CA PRO A 32 -0.76 -12.96 4.46
C PRO A 32 0.68 -12.68 4.04
N PRO A 33 1.23 -13.45 3.08
CA PRO A 33 2.52 -13.12 2.48
C PRO A 33 2.38 -11.78 1.75
N LEU A 34 3.01 -10.72 2.24
CA LEU A 34 3.01 -9.42 1.57
C LEU A 34 4.08 -9.37 0.50
N ALA A 35 3.73 -8.79 -0.65
CA ALA A 35 4.64 -8.62 -1.77
C ALA A 35 5.86 -7.77 -1.38
N ASN A 36 7.00 -8.05 -1.98
CA ASN A 36 8.11 -7.10 -2.01
C ASN A 36 7.88 -6.11 -3.15
N VAL A 37 8.23 -4.85 -2.89
CA VAL A 37 8.21 -3.81 -3.92
C VAL A 37 9.64 -3.48 -4.31
N SER A 38 9.96 -3.63 -5.59
CA SER A 38 11.18 -3.07 -6.16
C SER A 38 10.90 -1.66 -6.67
N ILE A 39 11.74 -0.71 -6.27
CA ILE A 39 11.65 0.70 -6.65
C ILE A 39 12.76 0.98 -7.66
N ASN A 40 12.40 1.46 -8.84
CA ASN A 40 13.35 1.87 -9.88
C ASN A 40 13.14 3.36 -10.21
N ILE A 41 14.20 4.14 -10.14
CA ILE A 41 14.19 5.58 -10.42
C ILE A 41 15.04 5.80 -11.67
N SER A 42 14.46 6.43 -12.68
CA SER A 42 15.11 6.65 -13.98
C SER A 42 14.84 8.06 -14.48
N SER A 43 15.78 8.64 -15.21
CA SER A 43 15.55 9.92 -15.91
C SER A 43 14.61 9.69 -17.11
N THR A 44 13.80 10.70 -17.44
CA THR A 44 12.98 10.66 -18.67
C THR A 44 13.76 11.18 -19.88
N ASP A 45 13.54 10.59 -21.05
CA ASP A 45 14.30 10.91 -22.27
C ASP A 45 14.02 12.33 -22.83
N TYR A 46 12.89 12.94 -22.44
CA TYR A 46 12.41 14.21 -23.00
C TYR A 46 12.54 15.40 -22.05
N ASN A 47 12.87 15.19 -20.77
CA ASN A 47 13.11 16.27 -19.82
C ASN A 47 14.15 15.86 -18.77
N THR A 48 15.28 16.57 -18.78
CA THR A 48 16.42 16.33 -17.89
C THR A 48 16.11 16.61 -16.42
N GLU A 49 15.06 17.39 -16.12
CA GLU A 49 14.60 17.67 -14.77
C GLU A 49 13.49 16.70 -14.30
N MET A 50 13.00 15.81 -15.17
CA MET A 50 11.96 14.84 -14.80
C MET A 50 12.54 13.45 -14.54
N GLN A 51 12.14 12.88 -13.40
CA GLN A 51 12.42 11.50 -13.04
C GLN A 51 11.14 10.69 -13.09
N LYS A 52 11.23 9.49 -13.64
CA LYS A 52 10.20 8.47 -13.61
C LYS A 52 10.52 7.47 -12.50
N ILE A 53 9.61 7.35 -11.56
CA ILE A 53 9.66 6.37 -10.48
C ILE A 53 8.74 5.23 -10.88
N THR A 54 9.27 4.01 -10.86
CA THR A 54 8.55 2.79 -11.20
C THR A 54 8.59 1.84 -10.02
N PHE A 55 7.41 1.40 -9.57
CA PHE A 55 7.24 0.36 -8.57
C PHE A 55 6.85 -0.93 -9.26
N THR A 56 7.45 -2.04 -8.85
CA THR A 56 7.04 -3.37 -9.30
C THR A 56 6.87 -4.30 -8.10
N LEU A 57 5.72 -4.95 -8.00
CA LEU A 57 5.46 -5.99 -7.03
C LEU A 57 5.97 -7.33 -7.57
N ASP A 58 6.66 -8.09 -6.73
CA ASP A 58 7.08 -9.46 -7.06
C ASP A 58 5.90 -10.42 -7.24
N ILE A 59 4.86 -10.26 -6.43
CA ILE A 59 3.63 -11.05 -6.45
C ILE A 59 2.43 -10.10 -6.33
N PRO A 60 1.60 -9.92 -7.38
CA PRO A 60 0.41 -9.09 -7.29
C PRO A 60 -0.66 -9.75 -6.39
N HIS A 61 -1.38 -8.94 -5.62
CA HIS A 61 -2.50 -9.35 -4.77
C HIS A 61 -3.83 -9.11 -5.47
N ASP A 62 -4.89 -9.82 -5.08
CA ASP A 62 -6.23 -9.66 -5.67
C ASP A 62 -6.75 -8.22 -5.62
N GLU A 63 -6.49 -7.54 -4.51
CA GLU A 63 -6.76 -6.13 -4.28
C GLU A 63 -5.62 -5.57 -3.42
N TYR A 64 -5.08 -4.41 -3.80
CA TYR A 64 -4.09 -3.70 -3.00
C TYR A 64 -4.00 -2.23 -3.40
N PHE A 65 -3.37 -1.44 -2.54
CA PHE A 65 -3.12 -0.02 -2.77
C PHE A 65 -1.65 0.29 -2.54
N LEU A 66 -1.10 1.20 -3.36
CA LEU A 66 0.20 1.82 -3.11
C LEU A 66 -0.04 3.29 -2.77
N LEU A 67 0.21 3.66 -1.52
CA LEU A 67 0.16 5.03 -1.04
C LEU A 67 1.58 5.60 -1.01
N ILE A 68 1.81 6.72 -1.69
CA ILE A 68 3.11 7.38 -1.79
C ILE A 68 2.98 8.82 -1.31
N TYR A 69 3.90 9.24 -0.46
CA TYR A 69 3.97 10.63 -0.01
C TYR A 69 5.42 11.04 0.32
N GLU A 70 5.68 12.34 0.32
CA GLU A 70 6.97 12.94 0.72
C GLU A 70 6.95 13.25 2.23
N GLU A 71 8.07 13.09 2.94
CA GLU A 71 8.17 13.36 4.40
C GLU A 71 8.11 14.87 4.74
N GLY A 72 8.37 15.75 3.77
CA GLY A 72 8.57 17.19 4.00
C GLY A 72 7.30 17.97 4.34
N SER A 73 7.26 18.59 5.53
CA SER A 73 6.10 19.32 6.05
C SER A 73 5.97 20.78 5.60
N GLU A 74 7.00 21.39 5.00
CA GLU A 74 7.02 22.86 4.80
C GLU A 74 6.98 23.32 3.34
N GLU A 75 7.47 22.53 2.38
CA GLU A 75 7.32 22.82 0.96
C GLU A 75 7.29 21.50 0.20
N ASN A 76 6.26 21.24 -0.62
CA ASN A 76 6.25 20.08 -1.51
C ASN A 76 7.27 20.32 -2.63
N TRP A 77 8.43 19.68 -2.59
CA TRP A 77 9.53 19.97 -3.53
C TRP A 77 9.35 19.27 -4.87
N MET A 78 8.43 18.29 -4.94
CA MET A 78 8.18 17.49 -6.13
C MET A 78 6.70 17.58 -6.54
N TYR A 79 6.44 17.88 -7.82
CA TYR A 79 5.10 17.86 -8.41
C TYR A 79 4.81 16.49 -9.03
N PHE A 80 3.68 15.89 -8.64
CA PHE A 80 3.10 14.74 -9.34
C PHE A 80 2.41 15.25 -10.61
N THR A 81 2.81 14.74 -11.78
CA THR A 81 2.30 15.23 -13.08
C THR A 81 1.03 14.50 -13.54
N SER A 82 0.69 13.37 -12.94
CA SER A 82 -0.51 12.60 -13.26
C SER A 82 -1.66 12.94 -12.30
N ASP A 83 -2.89 13.00 -12.81
CA ASP A 83 -4.12 13.06 -12.01
C ASP A 83 -4.17 11.86 -11.06
N THR A 84 -3.75 12.08 -9.82
CA THR A 84 -3.79 11.06 -8.78
C THR A 84 -5.15 11.07 -8.13
N TYR A 85 -5.70 9.87 -7.92
CA TYR A 85 -7.02 9.65 -7.34
C TYR A 85 -7.14 10.36 -5.99
N ASN A 86 -7.69 11.56 -6.04
CA ASN A 86 -8.05 12.30 -4.86
C ASN A 86 -9.19 11.53 -4.19
N ASN A 87 -9.01 11.20 -2.90
CA ASN A 87 -10.12 10.92 -1.99
C ASN A 87 -10.70 9.50 -2.03
N LEU A 88 -9.86 8.50 -1.81
CA LEU A 88 -10.33 7.19 -1.34
C LEU A 88 -10.23 7.15 0.20
N ASP A 89 -11.25 6.61 0.87
CA ASP A 89 -11.27 6.54 2.34
C ASP A 89 -10.07 5.78 2.92
N ILE A 90 -9.42 4.94 2.11
CA ILE A 90 -8.19 4.24 2.48
C ILE A 90 -7.02 5.18 2.77
N SER A 91 -6.84 6.27 2.00
CA SER A 91 -5.74 7.19 2.25
C SER A 91 -5.92 7.92 3.58
N LYS A 92 -7.16 8.26 3.96
CA LYS A 92 -7.47 8.91 5.25
C LYS A 92 -7.10 8.06 6.47
N ILE A 93 -7.01 6.74 6.31
CA ILE A 93 -6.67 5.81 7.41
C ILE A 93 -5.16 5.77 7.64
N PHE A 94 -4.36 5.89 6.56
CA PHE A 94 -2.92 5.62 6.58
C PHE A 94 -2.04 6.85 6.39
N LEU A 95 -2.57 7.91 5.79
CA LEU A 95 -1.84 9.14 5.55
C LEU A 95 -1.64 9.91 6.86
N PRO A 96 -0.40 10.35 7.18
CA PRO A 96 -0.18 11.24 8.31
C PRO A 96 -0.94 12.56 8.14
N THR A 97 -1.38 13.14 9.26
CA THR A 97 -2.26 14.33 9.27
C THR A 97 -1.64 15.59 8.65
N GLU A 98 -0.32 15.65 8.65
CA GLU A 98 0.52 16.74 8.16
C GLU A 98 0.77 16.66 6.64
N ILE A 99 0.46 15.53 6.01
CA ILE A 99 0.70 15.31 4.58
C ILE A 99 -0.51 15.73 3.77
N GLU A 100 -0.33 16.74 2.93
CA GLU A 100 -1.39 17.25 2.05
C GLU A 100 -1.36 16.62 0.64
N LYS A 101 -0.17 16.23 0.16
CA LYS A 101 0.02 15.69 -1.19
C LYS A 101 0.49 14.24 -1.14
N TYR A 102 -0.21 13.40 -1.88
CA TYR A 102 0.09 11.98 -1.98
C TYR A 102 -0.37 11.44 -3.33
N ILE A 103 0.17 10.29 -3.69
CA ILE A 103 -0.30 9.46 -4.79
C ILE A 103 -0.91 8.20 -4.21
N LEU A 104 -2.04 7.78 -4.76
CA LEU A 104 -2.63 6.49 -4.46
C LEU A 104 -2.84 5.73 -5.77
N PHE A 105 -2.24 4.55 -5.86
CA PHE A 105 -2.53 3.58 -6.92
C PHE A 105 -3.39 2.46 -6.38
N GLU A 106 -4.40 2.06 -7.16
CA GLU A 106 -5.15 0.82 -6.95
C GLU A 106 -4.58 -0.28 -7.84
N GLY A 107 -4.40 -1.46 -7.27
CA GLY A 107 -3.88 -2.63 -7.94
C GLY A 107 -4.77 -3.85 -7.74
N ASN A 108 -4.57 -4.84 -8.61
CA ASN A 108 -5.24 -6.13 -8.57
C ASN A 108 -4.30 -7.23 -9.06
N SER A 109 -4.79 -8.47 -9.11
CA SER A 109 -3.97 -9.65 -9.45
C SER A 109 -3.33 -9.62 -10.85
N LYS A 110 -3.72 -8.67 -11.72
CA LYS A 110 -3.18 -8.51 -13.08
C LYS A 110 -2.22 -7.34 -13.22
N ILE A 111 -2.28 -6.37 -12.31
CA ILE A 111 -1.43 -5.17 -12.34
C ILE A 111 -0.38 -5.38 -11.27
N SER A 112 0.90 -5.26 -11.62
CA SER A 112 2.01 -5.36 -10.65
C SER A 112 2.99 -4.20 -10.78
N THR A 113 2.88 -3.39 -11.81
CA THR A 113 3.81 -2.29 -12.11
C THR A 113 3.05 -0.97 -12.19
N PHE A 114 3.56 0.04 -11.48
CA PHE A 114 3.05 1.40 -11.52
C PHE A 114 4.20 2.35 -11.75
N SER A 115 3.94 3.44 -12.46
CA SER A 115 4.92 4.48 -12.62
C SER A 115 4.27 5.84 -12.59
N PHE A 116 4.99 6.80 -12.03
CA PHE A 116 4.65 8.20 -12.09
C PHE A 116 5.90 9.01 -12.33
N GLU A 117 5.68 10.23 -12.79
CA GLU A 117 6.74 11.20 -13.00
C GLU A 117 6.70 12.24 -11.89
N VAL A 118 7.90 12.64 -11.50
CA VAL A 118 8.14 13.69 -10.53
C VAL A 118 9.00 14.75 -11.18
N LYS A 119 8.68 16.00 -10.87
CA LYS A 119 9.46 17.16 -11.27
C LYS A 119 9.76 18.05 -10.06
N PRO A 120 10.97 18.60 -9.93
CA PRO A 120 11.27 19.74 -9.06
C PRO A 120 10.22 20.86 -9.16
N LYS A 121 9.74 21.36 -8.02
CA LYS A 121 8.93 22.59 -7.93
C LYS A 121 9.79 23.83 -8.26
N TYR A 122 11.05 23.83 -7.83
CA TYR A 122 12.01 24.90 -8.10
C TYR A 122 13.09 24.43 -9.07
N SER A 123 13.62 25.35 -9.88
CA SER A 123 14.79 25.14 -10.75
C SER A 123 15.93 24.46 -10.00
N LEU A 124 16.71 23.63 -10.69
CA LEU A 124 17.91 22.95 -10.15
C LEU A 124 18.84 23.88 -9.36
N SER A 125 18.91 25.16 -9.74
CA SER A 125 19.70 26.19 -9.04
C SER A 125 19.26 26.47 -7.59
N TYR A 126 18.03 26.09 -7.22
CA TYR A 126 17.43 26.31 -5.90
C TYR A 126 17.24 25.02 -5.10
N MET A 127 17.43 23.85 -5.73
CA MET A 127 17.42 22.59 -4.99
C MET A 127 18.66 22.55 -4.11
N ASN A 128 18.43 22.69 -2.80
CA ASN A 128 19.43 22.39 -1.79
C ASN A 128 19.90 20.94 -2.06
N ASN A 129 21.19 20.62 -1.86
CA ASN A 129 21.76 19.26 -2.04
C ASN A 129 21.19 18.23 -1.02
N LYS A 130 19.91 18.33 -0.68
CA LYS A 130 19.20 17.47 0.25
C LYS A 130 18.51 16.39 -0.55
N GLU A 131 18.68 15.16 -0.09
CA GLU A 131 17.90 14.01 -0.53
C GLU A 131 16.42 14.21 -0.18
N TYR A 132 15.54 14.00 -1.15
CA TYR A 132 14.09 14.03 -0.93
C TYR A 132 13.64 12.66 -0.44
N ILE A 133 13.05 12.61 0.76
CA ILE A 133 12.63 11.34 1.36
C ILE A 133 11.16 11.08 1.05
N PHE A 134 10.90 9.90 0.50
CA PHE A 134 9.58 9.41 0.16
C PHE A 134 9.24 8.17 0.96
N HIS A 135 7.96 8.08 1.28
CA HIS A 135 7.33 6.94 1.90
C HIS A 135 6.46 6.24 0.86
N LEU A 136 6.59 4.92 0.79
CA LEU A 136 5.72 4.04 0.04
C LEU A 136 5.09 3.04 1.00
N GLN A 137 3.77 2.99 1.03
CA GLN A 137 3.02 2.03 1.82
C GLN A 137 2.20 1.13 0.90
N LEU A 138 2.56 -0.16 0.86
CA LEU A 138 1.74 -1.21 0.28
C LEU A 138 0.66 -1.59 1.28
N ILE A 139 -0.61 -1.49 0.90
CA ILE A 139 -1.77 -1.78 1.73
C ILE A 139 -2.57 -2.89 1.08
N VAL A 140 -2.74 -4.02 1.77
CA VAL A 140 -3.49 -5.18 1.27
C VAL A 140 -4.71 -5.40 2.18
N PRO A 141 -5.95 -5.17 1.68
CA PRO A 141 -7.16 -5.50 2.43
C PRO A 141 -7.36 -7.01 2.53
N PHE A 142 -7.76 -7.47 3.69
CA PHE A 142 -8.15 -8.85 3.97
C PHE A 142 -9.53 -8.85 4.62
N LYS A 143 -10.51 -9.44 3.95
CA LYS A 143 -11.90 -9.48 4.39
C LYS A 143 -12.33 -10.91 4.76
N PRO A 144 -12.09 -11.36 6.00
CA PRO A 144 -12.62 -12.62 6.47
C PRO A 144 -14.14 -12.56 6.58
N LEU A 145 -14.79 -13.71 6.44
CA LEU A 145 -16.24 -13.83 6.51
C LEU A 145 -16.75 -13.40 7.90
N PHE A 146 -17.81 -12.58 7.93
CA PHE A 146 -18.48 -12.05 9.13
C PHE A 146 -17.62 -11.16 10.07
N LEU A 147 -16.48 -10.66 9.60
CA LEU A 147 -15.59 -9.77 10.34
C LEU A 147 -15.34 -8.48 9.56
N PRO A 148 -14.86 -7.41 10.22
CA PRO A 148 -14.42 -6.21 9.53
C PRO A 148 -13.23 -6.51 8.60
N VAL A 149 -12.96 -5.60 7.67
CA VAL A 149 -11.76 -5.64 6.83
C VAL A 149 -10.55 -5.34 7.70
N PHE A 150 -9.56 -6.21 7.64
CA PHE A 150 -8.23 -5.98 8.21
C PHE A 150 -7.32 -5.48 7.09
N TYR A 151 -6.41 -4.59 7.41
CA TYR A 151 -5.44 -4.08 6.46
C TYR A 151 -4.04 -4.50 6.89
N TYR A 152 -3.34 -5.17 5.99
CA TYR A 152 -1.94 -5.52 6.18
C TYR A 152 -1.09 -4.55 5.39
N THR A 153 -0.08 -3.97 6.05
CA THR A 153 0.75 -2.94 5.43
C THR A 153 2.21 -3.30 5.45
N LYS A 154 2.92 -2.89 4.41
CA LYS A 154 4.38 -2.92 4.34
C LYS A 154 4.87 -1.56 3.89
N HIS A 155 5.78 -1.00 4.68
CA HIS A 155 6.24 0.36 4.54
C HIS A 155 7.69 0.39 4.06
N TYR A 156 7.96 1.25 3.09
CA TYR A 156 9.27 1.47 2.49
C TYR A 156 9.59 2.96 2.54
N VAL A 157 10.86 3.27 2.79
CA VAL A 157 11.40 4.62 2.73
C VAL A 157 12.47 4.63 1.65
N PHE A 158 12.42 5.59 0.75
CA PHE A 158 13.41 5.75 -0.33
C PHE A 158 13.72 7.22 -0.53
N SER A 159 14.95 7.52 -0.94
CA SER A 159 15.36 8.88 -1.28
C SER A 159 15.47 9.07 -2.79
N ILE A 160 15.26 10.31 -3.21
CA ILE A 160 15.51 10.77 -4.57
C ILE A 160 16.55 11.86 -4.50
N GLU A 161 17.63 11.66 -5.25
CA GLU A 161 18.65 12.67 -5.46
C GLU A 161 18.23 13.62 -6.59
N PRO A 162 18.47 14.94 -6.45
CA PRO A 162 18.29 15.87 -7.55
C PRO A 162 19.23 15.52 -8.72
N ILE A 163 18.71 15.52 -9.95
CA ILE A 163 19.55 15.36 -11.15
C ILE A 163 20.39 16.64 -11.34
N ILE A 164 21.71 16.52 -11.31
CA ILE A 164 22.66 17.61 -11.59
C ILE A 164 22.97 17.67 -13.09
#